data_AF-A0A9P3QD03-F1
#
_entry.id   AF-A0A9P3QD03-F1
#
_cell.length_a   1.000
_cell.length_b   1.000
_cell.length_c   1.000
_cell.angle_alpha   90.00
_cell.angle_beta   90.00
_cell.angle_gamma   90.00
#
_symmetry.space_group_name_H-M   'P 1'
#
loop_
_entity.id
_entity.type
_entity.pdbx_description
1 polymer ?
#
loop_
_entity_poly.entity_id
_entity_poly.type
_entity_poly.pdbx_seq_one_letter_code
_entity_poly.pdbx_strand_id
1 'polypeptide(L)'
;MELAGRLNKLFDVMHPVGAPEVSNATVADAVAEKSGVSVTPEDLGRLRDGREKSPGTVVLRAIAEFFGVSASYLTDVDLDPSIDAQLNLLRALRDQRVHG
;
A
#
# COMPACT_ATOMS: atom_id res chain seq x y z
N MET A 1 9.74 -11.10 4.14
CA MET A 1 9.04 -10.18 5.06
C MET A 1 7.66 -9.95 4.48
N GLU A 2 6.62 -10.44 5.16
CA GLU A 2 5.23 -10.36 4.72
C GLU A 2 4.72 -8.91 4.73
N LEU A 3 3.65 -8.65 3.96
CA LEU A 3 2.96 -7.35 3.87
C LEU A 3 2.72 -6.72 5.25
N ALA A 4 2.17 -7.54 6.15
CA ALA A 4 1.89 -7.19 7.54
C ALA A 4 3.10 -6.59 8.26
N GLY A 5 4.26 -7.24 8.15
CA GLY A 5 5.49 -6.77 8.79
C GLY A 5 6.00 -5.45 8.23
N ARG A 6 5.90 -5.26 6.90
CA ARG A 6 6.28 -4.00 6.26
C ARG A 6 5.33 -2.87 6.65
N LEU A 7 4.03 -3.16 6.70
CA LEU A 7 3.01 -2.20 7.08
C LEU A 7 3.19 -1.78 8.55
N ASN A 8 3.32 -2.74 9.48
CA ASN A 8 3.59 -2.45 10.89
C ASN A 8 4.83 -1.57 11.06
N LYS A 9 5.90 -1.82 10.29
CA LYS A 9 7.11 -0.98 10.30
C LYS A 9 6.86 0.45 9.80
N LEU A 10 5.99 0.65 8.80
CA LEU A 10 5.63 2.01 8.37
C LEU A 10 4.90 2.78 9.46
N PHE A 11 3.96 2.13 10.15
CA PHE A 11 3.27 2.74 11.29
C PHE A 11 4.22 3.08 12.44
N ASP A 12 5.21 2.21 12.71
CA ASP A 12 6.26 2.44 13.70
C ASP A 12 7.23 3.56 13.30
N VAL A 13 7.49 3.78 12.02
CA VAL A 13 8.44 4.83 11.57
C VAL A 13 7.77 6.19 11.33
N MET A 14 6.50 6.21 10.94
CA MET A 14 5.81 7.43 10.49
C MET A 14 5.07 8.19 11.61
N HIS A 15 5.31 7.86 12.87
CA HIS A 15 4.84 8.70 13.98
C HIS A 15 5.89 9.76 14.34
N PRO A 16 5.50 11.03 14.55
CA PRO A 16 6.38 12.05 15.09
C PRO A 16 6.96 11.60 16.45
N VAL A 17 8.22 11.89 16.72
CA VAL A 17 8.83 11.64 18.05
C VAL A 17 8.00 12.33 19.12
N GLY A 18 7.37 11.54 20.00
CA GLY A 18 6.51 12.03 21.09
C GLY A 18 5.02 12.15 20.76
N ALA A 19 4.57 11.77 19.57
CA ALA A 19 3.16 11.62 19.24
C ALA A 19 2.71 10.14 19.43
N PRO A 20 1.45 9.89 19.81
CA PRO A 20 0.92 8.54 19.85
C PRO A 20 0.98 7.88 18.47
N GLU A 21 1.13 6.54 18.45
CA GLU A 21 1.06 5.76 17.22
C GLU A 21 -0.20 6.12 16.42
N VAL A 22 -0.04 6.29 15.11
CA VAL A 22 -1.14 6.61 14.22
C VAL A 22 -2.10 5.41 14.21
N SER A 23 -3.33 5.62 14.66
CA SER A 23 -4.33 4.55 14.71
C SER A 23 -4.76 4.13 13.30
N ASN A 24 -5.19 2.88 13.14
CA ASN A 24 -5.71 2.38 11.85
C ASN A 24 -6.85 3.25 11.31
N ALA A 25 -7.71 3.79 12.18
CA ALA A 25 -8.78 4.71 11.78
C ALA A 25 -8.24 6.01 11.16
N THR A 26 -7.20 6.59 11.75
CA THR A 26 -6.56 7.81 11.26
C THR A 26 -5.89 7.58 9.90
N VAL A 27 -5.19 6.44 9.73
CA VAL A 27 -4.60 6.10 8.43
C VAL A 27 -5.69 5.82 7.40
N ALA A 28 -6.76 5.11 7.78
CA ALA A 28 -7.85 4.81 6.87
C ALA A 28 -8.52 6.09 6.33
N ASP A 29 -8.85 7.00 7.23
CA ASP A 29 -9.47 8.29 6.90
C ASP A 29 -8.55 9.13 6.01
N ALA A 30 -7.26 9.26 6.40
CA ALA A 30 -6.32 10.06 5.61
C ALA A 30 -5.99 9.46 4.25
N VAL A 31 -5.97 8.12 4.11
CA VAL A 31 -5.85 7.42 2.83
C VAL A 31 -7.08 7.68 1.96
N ALA A 32 -8.28 7.63 2.56
CA ALA A 32 -9.52 7.93 1.86
C ALA A 32 -9.60 9.40 1.41
N GLU A 33 -9.19 10.34 2.26
CA GLU A 33 -9.15 11.77 1.92
C GLU A 33 -8.12 12.08 0.83
N LYS A 34 -6.91 11.50 0.90
CA LYS A 34 -5.84 11.80 -0.07
C LYS A 34 -6.02 11.11 -1.42
N SER A 35 -6.40 9.84 -1.43
CA SER A 35 -6.43 9.03 -2.65
C SER A 35 -7.86 8.79 -3.16
N GLY A 36 -8.90 9.16 -2.38
CA GLY A 36 -10.29 8.89 -2.72
C GLY A 36 -10.68 7.41 -2.62
N VAL A 37 -9.85 6.60 -1.96
CA VAL A 37 -10.04 5.14 -1.86
C VAL A 37 -10.72 4.81 -0.54
N SER A 38 -11.90 4.21 -0.59
CA SER A 38 -12.58 3.72 0.61
C SER A 38 -11.78 2.58 1.24
N VAL A 39 -11.04 2.87 2.30
CA VAL A 39 -10.38 1.87 3.13
C VAL A 39 -10.92 1.97 4.55
N THR A 40 -11.15 0.84 5.21
CA THR A 40 -11.66 0.84 6.58
C THR A 40 -10.54 0.57 7.59
N PRO A 41 -10.68 1.04 8.85
CA PRO A 41 -9.75 0.67 9.93
C PRO A 41 -9.64 -0.84 10.14
N GLU A 42 -10.74 -1.57 9.92
CA GLU A 42 -10.78 -3.02 10.06
C GLU A 42 -9.96 -3.72 8.95
N ASP A 43 -10.02 -3.22 7.72
CA ASP A 43 -9.18 -3.72 6.62
C ASP A 43 -7.70 -3.54 6.95
N LEU A 44 -7.30 -2.36 7.44
CA LEU A 44 -5.93 -2.10 7.88
C LEU A 44 -5.49 -3.01 9.03
N GLY A 45 -6.37 -3.26 10.01
CA GLY A 45 -6.10 -4.22 11.09
C GLY A 45 -5.83 -5.62 10.55
N ARG A 46 -6.68 -6.12 9.64
CA ARG A 46 -6.47 -7.43 9.00
C ARG A 46 -5.18 -7.50 8.20
N LEU A 47 -4.79 -6.42 7.51
CA LEU A 47 -3.53 -6.32 6.78
C LEU A 47 -2.32 -6.36 7.72
N ARG A 48 -2.39 -5.64 8.84
CA ARG A 48 -1.36 -5.60 9.87
C ARG A 48 -1.19 -6.91 10.63
N ASP A 49 -2.29 -7.65 10.81
CA ASP A 49 -2.29 -8.96 11.45
C ASP A 49 -1.92 -10.09 10.47
N GLY A 50 -1.78 -9.77 9.17
CA GLY A 50 -1.51 -10.76 8.12
C GLY A 50 -2.68 -11.70 7.82
N ARG A 51 -3.89 -11.37 8.30
CA ARG A 51 -5.13 -12.09 7.96
C ARG A 51 -5.63 -11.75 6.57
N GLU A 52 -5.42 -10.50 6.16
CA GLU A 52 -5.63 -10.06 4.79
C GLU A 52 -4.26 -9.97 4.11
N LYS A 53 -4.09 -10.66 2.99
CA LYS A 53 -2.84 -10.67 2.22
C LYS A 53 -3.02 -10.20 0.78
N SER A 54 -4.27 -10.04 0.34
CA SER A 54 -4.61 -9.65 -1.03
C SER A 54 -5.49 -8.40 -1.06
N PRO A 55 -5.07 -7.28 -0.44
CA PRO A 55 -5.73 -6.00 -0.69
C PRO A 55 -5.62 -5.64 -2.17
N GLY A 56 -6.64 -4.98 -2.70
CA GLY A 56 -6.59 -4.45 -4.06
C GLY A 56 -5.38 -3.52 -4.26
N THR A 57 -4.76 -3.58 -5.44
CA THR A 57 -3.58 -2.74 -5.79
C THR A 57 -3.83 -1.25 -5.56
N VAL A 58 -5.07 -0.81 -5.75
CA VAL A 58 -5.51 0.57 -5.51
C VAL A 58 -5.35 0.97 -4.04
N VAL A 59 -5.74 0.08 -3.11
CA VAL A 59 -5.61 0.28 -1.66
C VAL A 59 -4.13 0.32 -1.25
N LEU A 60 -3.32 -0.63 -1.74
CA LEU A 60 -1.88 -0.66 -1.45
C LEU A 60 -1.16 0.60 -1.92
N ARG A 61 -1.50 1.09 -3.12
CA ARG A 61 -0.94 2.32 -3.66
C ARG A 61 -1.33 3.53 -2.81
N ALA A 62 -2.59 3.62 -2.42
CA ALA A 62 -3.09 4.73 -1.62
C ALA A 62 -2.42 4.77 -0.23
N ILE A 63 -2.24 3.61 0.41
CA ILE A 63 -1.50 3.47 1.66
C ILE A 63 -0.03 3.88 1.48
N ALA A 64 0.61 3.42 0.40
CA ALA A 64 2.00 3.76 0.12
C ALA A 64 2.19 5.28 -0.11
N GLU A 65 1.31 5.90 -0.90
CA GLU A 65 1.29 7.35 -1.14
C GLU A 65 1.08 8.14 0.16
N PHE A 66 0.21 7.66 1.05
CA PHE A 66 0.01 8.28 2.38
C PHE A 66 1.30 8.24 3.23
N PHE A 67 1.97 7.09 3.27
CA PHE A 67 3.22 6.93 4.02
C PHE A 67 4.46 7.50 3.29
N GLY A 68 4.30 8.02 2.07
CA GLY A 68 5.41 8.55 1.27
C GLY A 68 6.38 7.50 0.76
N VAL A 69 5.96 6.23 0.69
CA VAL A 69 6.77 5.12 0.16
C VAL A 69 6.25 4.68 -1.21
N SER A 70 7.08 3.98 -1.99
CA SER A 70 6.64 3.43 -3.27
C SER A 70 5.66 2.27 -3.06
N ALA A 71 4.58 2.22 -3.85
CA ALA A 71 3.60 1.12 -3.81
C ALA A 71 4.25 -0.26 -3.93
N SER A 72 5.34 -0.37 -4.71
CA SER A 72 6.18 -1.58 -4.82
C SER A 72 6.63 -2.13 -3.46
N TYR A 73 6.89 -1.26 -2.47
CA TYR A 73 7.30 -1.71 -1.14
C TYR A 73 6.20 -2.54 -0.44
N LEU A 74 4.93 -2.27 -0.73
CA LEU A 74 3.79 -3.01 -0.19
C LEU A 74 3.27 -4.09 -1.15
N THR A 75 3.35 -3.89 -2.48
CA THR A 75 2.82 -4.85 -3.46
C THR A 75 3.77 -6.03 -3.75
N ASP A 76 5.06 -5.89 -3.45
CA ASP A 76 6.09 -6.91 -3.74
C ASP A 76 6.17 -7.93 -2.58
N VAL A 77 5.06 -8.67 -2.40
CA VAL A 77 4.89 -9.61 -1.28
C VAL A 77 4.91 -11.06 -1.73
N ASP A 78 4.35 -11.40 -2.89
CA ASP A 78 4.47 -12.72 -3.48
C ASP A 78 4.18 -12.59 -4.96
N LEU A 79 5.23 -12.69 -5.77
CA LEU A 79 5.06 -12.82 -7.20
C LEU A 79 4.46 -14.19 -7.49
N ASP A 80 3.14 -14.25 -7.61
CA ASP A 80 2.55 -15.15 -8.59
C ASP A 80 3.21 -14.80 -9.94
N PRO A 81 3.99 -15.73 -10.53
CA PRO A 81 4.80 -15.43 -11.72
C PRO A 81 3.97 -14.99 -12.94
N SER A 82 2.63 -15.06 -12.86
CA SER A 82 1.72 -14.61 -13.91
C SER A 82 1.48 -13.10 -13.91
N ILE A 83 1.67 -12.40 -12.78
CA ILE A 83 1.35 -10.96 -12.65
C ILE A 83 2.52 -10.07 -13.11
N ASP A 84 3.78 -10.47 -12.92
CA ASP A 84 4.94 -9.67 -13.41
C ASP A 84 4.94 -9.57 -14.93
N ALA A 85 4.56 -10.66 -15.61
CA ALA A 85 4.46 -10.67 -17.06
C ALA A 85 3.40 -9.68 -17.57
N GLN A 86 2.25 -9.58 -16.88
CA GLN A 86 1.19 -8.63 -17.24
C GLN A 86 1.55 -7.18 -16.88
N LEU A 87 2.23 -6.98 -15.75
CA LEU A 87 2.62 -5.64 -15.30
C LEU A 87 3.79 -5.07 -16.11
N ASN A 88 4.75 -5.92 -16.55
CA ASN A 88 5.79 -5.50 -17.50
C ASN A 88 5.21 -5.21 -18.89
N LEU A 89 4.19 -5.94 -19.34
CA LEU A 89 3.49 -5.64 -20.59
C LEU A 89 2.76 -4.29 -20.50
N LEU A 90 2.07 -4.01 -19.38
CA LEU A 90 1.40 -2.73 -19.14
C LEU A 90 2.40 -1.56 -18.97
N ARG A 91 3.58 -1.80 -18.40
CA ARG A 91 4.67 -0.81 -18.34
C ARG A 91 5.23 -0.50 -19.73
N ALA A 92 5.53 -1.52 -20.54
CA ALA A 92 6.03 -1.35 -21.90
C ALA A 92 5.03 -0.62 -22.83
N LEU A 93 3.73 -0.87 -22.67
CA LEU A 93 2.68 -0.18 -23.43
C LEU A 93 2.46 1.27 -22.99
N ARG A 94 2.71 1.58 -21.71
CA ARG A 94 2.56 2.96 -21.19
C ARG A 94 3.77 3.83 -21.52
N ASP A 95 4.98 3.26 -21.53
CA ASP A 95 6.21 3.99 -21.86
C ASP A 95 6.23 4.50 -23.31
N GLN A 96 5.55 3.80 -24.23
CA GLN A 96 5.38 4.25 -25.62
C GLN A 96 4.42 5.44 -25.81
N ARG A 97 3.67 5.85 -24.77
CA ARG A 97 2.65 6.91 -24.89
C ARG A 97 3.04 8.24 -24.23
N VAL A 98 4.27 8.35 -23.73
CA VAL A 98 4.79 9.57 -23.08
C VAL A 98 5.86 10.30 -23.92
N HIS A 99 6.14 9.83 -25.14
CA HIS A 99 7.08 10.46 -26.09
C HIS A 99 6.43 10.82 -27.43
N GLY A 100 5.16 11.27 -27.42
CA GLY A 100 4.49 11.86 -28.58
C GLY A 100 4.25 13.34 -28.38
#